data_AF-A0A959T798-F1
#
_entry.id   AF-A0A959T798-F1
#
_cell.length_a   1.000
_cell.length_b   1.000
_cell.length_c   1.000
_cell.angle_alpha   90.00
_cell.angle_beta   90.00
_cell.angle_gamma   90.00
#
_symmetry.space_group_name_H-M   'P 1'
#
loop_
_entity.id
_entity.type
_entity.pdbx_description
1 polymer ?
#
loop_
_entity_poly.entity_id
_entity_poly.type
_entity_poly.pdbx_seq_one_letter_code
_entity_poly.pdbx_strand_id
1 'polypeptide(L)'
;RTITIQPWEKKMIEPIEKAIIASNLGFNPSNNGEQVIINVPMLTEERRKDLVKAAHKEGENARISIRGARHKALDGIKKLVKDGLSEDL
;
A
#
# COMPACT_ATOMS: atom_id res chain seq x y z
N ARG A 1 11.52 12.48 14.75
CA ARG A 1 10.51 11.40 14.60
C ARG A 1 11.26 10.20 14.06
N THR A 2 11.47 9.19 14.91
CA THR A 2 12.39 8.09 14.62
C THR A 2 11.62 6.79 14.64
N ILE A 3 11.86 5.93 13.66
CA ILE A 3 11.28 4.58 13.59
C ILE A 3 12.40 3.61 13.92
N THR A 4 12.18 2.73 14.89
CA THR A 4 13.12 1.69 15.28
C THR A 4 12.59 0.33 14.85
N ILE A 5 13.45 -0.48 14.25
CA ILE A 5 13.16 -1.84 13.82
C ILE A 5 14.15 -2.75 14.53
N GLN A 6 13.63 -3.65 15.36
CA GLN A 6 14.44 -4.64 16.07
C GLN A 6 14.12 -6.04 15.51
N PRO A 7 15.00 -6.62 14.67
CA PRO A 7 14.83 -7.98 14.22
C PRO A 7 15.19 -8.98 15.32
N TRP A 8 14.48 -10.11 15.35
CA TRP A 8 14.76 -11.22 16.25
C TRP A 8 16.06 -11.96 15.91
N GLU A 9 16.45 -11.96 14.63
CA GLU A 9 17.68 -12.56 14.13
C GLU A 9 18.67 -11.49 13.66
N LYS A 10 19.88 -11.47 14.23
CA LYS A 10 20.91 -10.48 13.89
C LYS A 10 21.33 -10.51 12.42
N LYS A 11 21.24 -11.68 11.76
CA LYS A 11 21.54 -11.83 10.33
C LYS A 11 20.52 -11.12 9.42
N MET A 12 19.33 -10.82 9.92
CA MET A 12 18.29 -10.14 9.15
C MET A 12 18.48 -8.62 9.07
N ILE A 13 19.39 -8.05 9.85
CA ILE A 13 19.65 -6.61 9.88
C ILE A 13 20.11 -6.11 8.50
N GLU A 14 21.06 -6.78 7.86
CA GLU A 14 21.61 -6.36 6.57
C GLU A 14 20.61 -6.52 5.40
N PRO A 15 19.84 -7.62 5.28
CA PRO A 15 18.73 -7.70 4.32
C PRO A 15 17.68 -6.61 4.51
N ILE A 16 17.30 -6.29 5.75
CA ILE A 16 16.31 -5.25 6.06
C ILE A 16 16.82 -3.87 5.62
N GLU A 17 18.08 -3.57 5.93
CA GLU A 17 18.73 -2.30 5.53
C GLU A 17 18.73 -2.12 4.02
N LYS A 18 19.16 -3.15 3.28
CA LYS A 18 19.15 -3.15 1.81
C LYS A 18 17.74 -3.01 1.24
N ALA A 19 16.75 -3.68 1.82
CA ALA A 19 15.35 -3.59 1.39
C ALA A 19 14.78 -2.17 1.58
N ILE A 20 15.11 -1.50 2.68
CA ILE A 20 14.67 -0.12 2.94
C ILE A 20 15.27 0.84 1.90
N ILE A 21 16.55 0.71 1.58
CA ILE A 21 17.20 1.54 0.55
C ILE A 21 16.59 1.26 -0.83
N ALA A 22 16.39 -0.01 -1.18
CA ALA A 22 15.80 -0.43 -2.45
C ALA A 22 14.34 0.02 -2.62
N SER A 23 13.59 0.17 -1.52
CA SER A 23 12.20 0.64 -1.55
C SER A 23 12.04 2.12 -1.93
N ASN A 24 13.15 2.84 -2.17
CA ASN A 24 13.21 4.22 -2.65
C ASN A 24 12.38 5.21 -1.80
N LEU A 25 12.26 4.92 -0.51
CA LEU A 25 11.55 5.77 0.46
C LEU A 25 12.32 7.07 0.76
N GLY A 26 13.59 7.16 0.36
CA GLY A 26 14.47 8.29 0.65
C GLY A 26 14.93 8.35 2.11
N PHE A 27 14.88 7.21 2.80
CA PHE A 27 15.35 7.07 4.17
C PHE A 27 16.75 6.47 4.19
N ASN A 28 17.61 6.99 5.07
CA ASN A 28 18.92 6.42 5.34
C ASN A 28 18.87 5.67 6.69
N PRO A 29 18.75 4.33 6.69
CA PRO A 29 18.77 3.54 7.92
C PRO A 29 20.15 3.61 8.59
N SER A 30 20.18 3.76 9.91
CA SER A 30 21.37 3.65 10.75
C SER A 30 21.31 2.34 11.52
N ASN A 31 22.37 1.54 11.44
CA ASN A 31 22.45 0.23 12.06
C ASN A 31 23.36 0.29 13.30
N ASN A 32 22.83 -0.14 14.46
CA ASN A 32 23.59 -0.19 15.72
C ASN A 32 23.92 -1.63 16.17
N GLY A 33 23.90 -2.60 15.25
CA GLY A 33 24.22 -4.02 15.50
C GLY A 33 23.10 -4.86 16.10
N GLU A 34 22.09 -4.23 16.70
CA GLU A 34 20.88 -4.90 17.22
C GLU A 34 19.57 -4.31 16.69
N GLN A 35 19.60 -3.04 16.27
CA GLN A 35 18.42 -2.31 15.81
C GLN A 35 18.78 -1.47 14.59
N VAL A 36 17.81 -1.36 13.68
CA VAL A 36 17.84 -0.44 12.54
C VAL A 36 17.03 0.79 12.93
N ILE A 37 17.65 1.96 12.89
CA ILE A 37 17.07 3.26 13.26
C ILE A 37 16.88 4.08 12.00
N ILE A 38 15.64 4.50 11.74
CA ILE A 38 15.29 5.35 10.61
C ILE A 38 14.91 6.73 11.12
N ASN A 39 15.67 7.75 10.72
CA ASN A 39 15.34 9.13 10.99
C ASN A 39 14.41 9.67 9.90
N VAL A 40 13.19 10.00 10.28
CA VAL A 40 12.21 10.59 9.35
C VAL A 40 12.45 12.10 9.29
N PRO A 41 12.93 12.65 8.16
CA PRO A 41 13.08 14.09 8.00
C PRO A 41 11.71 14.78 7.99
N MET A 42 11.71 16.09 8.25
CA MET A 42 10.50 16.88 8.08
C MET A 42 10.06 16.87 6.61
N LEU A 43 8.75 16.72 6.39
CA LEU A 43 8.18 16.74 5.04
C LEU A 43 8.34 18.14 4.44
N THR A 44 8.96 18.23 3.27
CA THR A 44 8.95 19.45 2.45
C THR A 44 7.56 19.68 1.84
N GLU A 45 7.28 20.90 1.41
CA GLU A 45 6.00 21.22 0.77
C GLU A 45 5.77 20.41 -0.52
N GLU A 46 6.83 20.18 -1.29
CA GLU A 46 6.82 19.36 -2.50
C GLU A 46 6.42 17.91 -2.20
N ARG A 47 7.08 17.27 -1.21
CA ARG A 47 6.71 15.91 -0.78
C ARG A 47 5.28 15.81 -0.27
N ARG A 48 4.76 16.85 0.38
CA ARG A 48 3.36 16.89 0.81
C ARG A 48 2.41 16.91 -0.38
N LYS A 49 2.69 17.70 -1.42
CA LYS A 49 1.88 17.76 -2.64
C LYS A 49 1.86 16.40 -3.36
N ASP A 50 2.99 15.71 -3.43
CA ASP A 50 3.08 14.38 -4.04
C ASP A 50 2.27 13.33 -3.27
N LEU A 51 2.36 13.34 -1.93
CA LEU A 51 1.58 12.43 -1.09
C LEU A 51 0.08 12.65 -1.23
N VAL A 52 -0.37 13.91 -1.34
CA VAL A 52 -1.78 14.24 -1.58
C VAL A 52 -2.25 13.72 -2.94
N LYS A 53 -1.44 13.88 -4.01
CA LYS A 53 -1.76 13.32 -5.33
C LYS A 53 -1.85 11.80 -5.31
N ALA A 54 -0.91 11.13 -4.63
CA ALA A 54 -0.92 9.69 -4.47
C ALA A 54 -2.17 9.20 -3.74
N ALA A 55 -2.54 9.86 -2.63
CA ALA A 55 -3.75 9.54 -1.87
C ALA A 55 -5.03 9.72 -2.70
N HIS A 56 -5.13 10.81 -3.48
CA HIS A 56 -6.26 11.01 -4.38
C HIS A 56 -6.36 9.94 -5.47
N LYS A 57 -5.23 9.56 -6.07
CA LYS A 57 -5.17 8.50 -7.08
C LYS A 57 -5.66 7.17 -6.50
N GLU A 58 -5.19 6.81 -5.31
CA GLU A 58 -5.59 5.57 -4.66
C GLU A 58 -7.08 5.57 -4.28
N GLY A 59 -7.61 6.72 -3.85
CA GLY A 59 -9.04 6.89 -3.60
C GLY A 59 -9.89 6.68 -4.85
N GLU A 60 -9.47 7.17 -6.02
CA GLU A 60 -10.22 6.96 -7.27
C GLU A 60 -10.09 5.52 -7.77
N ASN A 61 -8.91 4.89 -7.64
CA ASN A 61 -8.72 3.47 -7.95
C ASN A 61 -9.72 2.60 -7.16
N ALA A 62 -9.85 2.86 -5.86
CA ALA A 62 -10.81 2.15 -5.00
C ALA A 62 -12.26 2.34 -5.48
N ARG A 63 -12.66 3.57 -5.82
CA ARG A 63 -14.01 3.86 -6.34
C ARG A 63 -14.28 3.16 -7.67
N ILE A 64 -13.33 3.19 -8.59
CA ILE A 64 -13.43 2.49 -9.88
C ILE A 64 -13.56 0.99 -9.64
N SER A 65 -12.75 0.42 -8.75
CA SER A 65 -12.80 -1.00 -8.38
C SER A 65 -14.17 -1.40 -7.86
N ILE A 66 -14.75 -0.62 -6.95
CA ILE A 66 -16.11 -0.87 -6.42
C ILE A 66 -17.17 -0.80 -7.53
N ARG A 67 -17.12 0.22 -8.40
CA ARG A 67 -18.05 0.33 -9.53
C ARG A 67 -17.90 -0.86 -10.50
N GLY A 68 -16.68 -1.29 -10.76
CA GLY A 68 -16.38 -2.44 -11.61
C GLY A 68 -16.87 -3.76 -11.00
N ALA A 69 -16.67 -3.97 -9.69
CA ALA A 69 -17.17 -5.13 -8.96
C ALA A 69 -18.70 -5.19 -9.01
N ARG A 70 -19.38 -4.05 -8.81
CA ARG A 70 -20.83 -3.94 -8.97
C ARG A 70 -21.29 -4.30 -10.38
N HIS A 71 -20.60 -3.81 -11.41
CA HIS A 71 -20.94 -4.14 -12.80
C HIS A 71 -20.79 -5.64 -13.08
N LYS A 72 -19.69 -6.25 -12.65
CA LYS A 72 -19.47 -7.70 -12.76
C LYS A 72 -20.56 -8.51 -12.05
N ALA A 73 -20.98 -8.07 -10.86
CA ALA A 73 -22.07 -8.71 -10.13
C ALA A 73 -23.40 -8.61 -10.90
N LEU A 74 -23.74 -7.44 -11.44
CA LEU A 74 -24.94 -7.25 -12.26
C LEU A 74 -24.93 -8.10 -13.53
N ASP A 75 -23.80 -8.18 -14.22
CA ASP A 75 -23.67 -9.01 -15.43
C ASP A 75 -23.77 -10.50 -15.09
N GLY A 76 -23.24 -10.91 -13.93
CA GLY A 76 -23.43 -12.25 -13.38
C GLY A 76 -24.90 -12.57 -13.13
N ILE A 77 -25.61 -11.67 -12.43
CA ILE A 77 -27.04 -11.82 -12.15
C ILE A 77 -27.84 -11.92 -13.46
N LYS A 78 -27.59 -11.02 -14.43
CA LYS A 78 -28.28 -11.07 -15.74
C LYS A 78 -28.07 -12.39 -16.48
N LYS A 79 -26.87 -12.96 -16.41
CA LYS A 79 -26.60 -14.29 -16.98
C LYS A 79 -27.40 -15.37 -16.26
N LEU A 80 -27.40 -15.36 -14.93
CA LEU A 80 -28.16 -16.32 -14.13
C LEU A 80 -29.67 -16.26 -14.40
N VAL A 81 -30.25 -15.06 -14.52
CA VAL A 81 -31.65 -14.87 -14.92
C VAL A 81 -31.91 -15.47 -16.30
N LYS A 82 -31.01 -15.25 -17.27
CA LYS A 82 -31.12 -15.86 -18.60
C LYS A 82 -30.99 -17.38 -18.57
N ASP A 83 -30.19 -17.92 -17.66
CA ASP A 83 -29.98 -19.36 -17.48
C ASP A 83 -31.11 -20.03 -16.66
N GLY A 84 -32.15 -19.28 -16.26
CA GLY A 84 -33.39 -19.81 -15.67
C GLY A 84 -33.61 -19.48 -14.20
N LEU A 85 -32.87 -18.51 -13.62
CA LEU A 85 -33.16 -18.00 -12.27
C LEU A 85 -34.50 -17.24 -12.27
N SER A 86 -35.35 -17.49 -11.28
CA SER A 86 -36.65 -16.81 -11.10
C SER A 86 -36.46 -15.30 -10.90
N GLU A 87 -37.29 -14.46 -11.52
CA GLU A 87 -37.16 -12.99 -11.47
C GLU A 87 -37.34 -12.38 -10.06
N ASP A 88 -37.93 -13.13 -9.14
CA ASP A 88 -38.16 -12.73 -7.74
C ASP A 88 -37.01 -13.10 -6.77
N LEU A 89 -35.93 -13.71 -7.29
CA LEU A 89 -34.74 -14.15 -6.53
C LEU A 89 -33.45 -13.49 -7.06
#